data_AF-A0AAV3Q3K4-F1
#
_entry.id   AF-A0AAV3Q3K4-F1
#
_cell.length_a   1.000
_cell.length_b   1.000
_cell.length_c   1.000
_cell.angle_alpha   90.00
_cell.angle_beta   90.00
_cell.angle_gamma   90.00
#
_symmetry.space_group_name_H-M   'P 1'
#
loop_
_entity.id
_entity.type
_entity.pdbx_description
1 polymer ?
#
loop_
_entity_poly.entity_id
_entity_poly.type
_entity_poly.pdbx_seq_one_letter_code
_entity_poly.pdbx_strand_id
1 'polypeptide(L)'
;MSSAFLGFMLYFPTHNEKFGKIFDIYDPDHDIPTYANPVPTAVLPTVAFDAEVGYNCFLMHSSRFKETNVYIINTFSELEQHAVNTLASDKRNPPVYTVGPLLDLKNSSKVASSERESIMKWLDAQHDSSVVYLCFGSWGGFELPQVNEIATALERSGQRFLCWNSTLESLWNGVPIATWPIYAEQQLNAFELVKELGLAIDLKSDHRHIGGAIVGADEIEKAVRSLMDKDNPARKIVLKMKEKCRHAVAEGGSSYYSMGCFIDKVMEHKLTM
;
A
#
# COMPACT_ATOMS: atom_id res chain seq x y z
N MET A 1 7.18 1.12 2.18
CA MET A 1 6.77 0.50 3.45
C MET A 1 5.83 1.46 4.16
N SER A 2 4.60 1.00 4.41
CA SER A 2 3.59 1.71 5.21
C SER A 2 3.93 1.63 6.70
N SER A 3 3.31 2.48 7.51
CA SER A 3 3.40 2.42 8.98
C SER A 3 2.81 1.12 9.52
N ALA A 4 1.69 0.65 8.96
CA ALA A 4 1.07 -0.61 9.35
C ALA A 4 2.01 -1.81 9.09
N PHE A 5 2.69 -1.83 7.94
CA PHE A 5 3.67 -2.88 7.64
C PHE A 5 4.92 -2.79 8.52
N LEU A 6 5.39 -1.59 8.86
CA LEU A 6 6.48 -1.43 9.85
C LEU A 6 6.09 -2.03 11.20
N GLY A 7 4.84 -1.85 11.64
CA GLY A 7 4.34 -2.48 12.86
C GLY A 7 4.29 -4.00 12.79
N PHE A 8 3.93 -4.57 11.63
CA PHE A 8 4.09 -6.02 11.40
C PHE A 8 5.55 -6.47 11.53
N MET A 9 6.49 -5.72 10.95
CA MET A 9 7.92 -6.02 11.10
C MET A 9 8.33 -6.00 12.58
N LEU A 10 7.88 -5.03 13.37
CA LEU A 10 8.18 -4.96 14.80
C LEU A 10 7.48 -6.06 15.63
N TYR A 11 6.40 -6.64 15.11
CA TYR A 11 5.71 -7.77 15.71
C TYR A 11 6.45 -9.09 15.49
N PHE A 12 7.21 -9.24 14.40
CA PHE A 12 7.93 -10.48 14.05
C PHE A 12 8.81 -11.06 15.18
N PRO A 13 9.70 -10.28 15.84
CA PRO A 13 10.48 -10.78 16.97
C PRO A 13 9.61 -11.14 18.18
N THR A 14 8.53 -10.39 18.41
CA THR A 14 7.58 -10.64 19.50
C THR A 14 6.84 -11.96 19.28
N HIS A 15 6.43 -12.25 18.04
CA HIS A 15 5.85 -13.54 17.67
C HIS A 15 6.86 -14.68 17.92
N ASN A 16 8.10 -14.51 17.46
CA ASN A 16 9.16 -15.50 17.64
C ASN A 16 9.44 -15.79 19.13
N GLU A 17 9.53 -14.77 19.97
CA GLU A 17 9.71 -14.92 21.42
C GLU A 17 8.53 -15.63 22.09
N LYS A 18 7.30 -15.33 21.65
CA LYS A 18 6.07 -15.88 22.25
C LYS A 18 5.82 -17.33 21.85
N PHE A 19 6.09 -17.70 20.61
CA PHE A 19 5.68 -18.99 20.04
C PHE A 19 6.84 -19.92 19.70
N GLY A 20 8.06 -19.39 19.53
CA GLY A 20 9.25 -20.19 19.22
C GLY A 20 9.21 -20.92 17.86
N LYS A 21 8.32 -20.49 16.97
CA LYS A 21 8.13 -21.06 15.63
C LYS A 21 7.89 -19.97 14.60
N ILE A 22 8.03 -20.32 13.32
CA ILE A 22 7.57 -19.50 12.21
C ILE A 22 6.04 -19.40 12.19
N PHE A 23 5.50 -18.48 11.41
CA PHE A 23 4.07 -18.43 11.14
C PHE A 23 3.65 -19.69 10.38
N ASP A 24 2.48 -20.21 10.69
CA ASP A 24 1.85 -21.32 9.99
C ASP A 24 0.57 -20.84 9.30
N ILE A 25 0.29 -21.29 8.08
CA ILE A 25 -0.90 -20.86 7.32
C ILE A 25 -2.23 -21.20 8.00
N TYR A 26 -2.22 -22.13 8.96
CA TYR A 26 -3.37 -22.52 9.76
C TYR A 26 -3.42 -21.81 11.12
N ASP A 27 -2.46 -20.93 11.42
CA ASP A 27 -2.53 -20.09 12.60
C ASP A 27 -3.78 -19.20 12.53
N PRO A 28 -4.43 -18.92 13.68
CA PRO A 28 -5.53 -17.97 13.75
C PRO A 28 -5.06 -16.56 13.39
N ASP A 29 -6.00 -15.70 13.03
CA ASP A 29 -5.75 -14.27 12.77
C ASP A 29 -4.94 -13.63 13.91
N HIS A 30 -4.04 -12.73 13.54
CA HIS A 30 -3.06 -12.17 14.44
C HIS A 30 -3.45 -10.76 14.90
N ASP A 31 -3.41 -10.54 16.21
CA ASP A 31 -3.53 -9.21 16.82
C ASP A 31 -2.21 -8.44 16.68
N ILE A 32 -2.01 -7.82 15.52
CA ILE A 32 -0.86 -6.96 15.25
C ILE A 32 -1.24 -5.51 15.63
N PRO A 33 -0.57 -4.88 16.62
CA PRO A 33 -1.04 -3.62 17.22
C PRO A 33 -1.25 -2.43 16.27
N THR A 34 -0.57 -2.43 15.12
CA THR A 34 -0.69 -1.36 14.12
C THR A 34 -1.84 -1.54 13.15
N TYR A 35 -2.56 -2.66 13.22
CA TYR A 35 -3.81 -2.89 12.50
C TYR A 35 -4.96 -2.82 13.50
N ALA A 36 -6.03 -2.12 13.12
CA ALA A 36 -7.22 -1.95 13.95
C ALA A 36 -8.06 -3.24 14.01
N ASN A 37 -7.91 -4.12 13.02
CA ASN A 37 -8.58 -5.42 12.95
C ASN A 37 -7.56 -6.56 13.04
N PRO A 38 -7.97 -7.75 13.57
CA PRO A 38 -7.15 -8.94 13.49
C PRO A 38 -6.71 -9.21 12.05
N VAL A 39 -5.42 -9.42 11.86
CA VAL A 39 -4.81 -9.59 10.54
C VAL A 39 -4.91 -11.07 10.16
N PRO A 40 -5.62 -11.43 9.09
CA PRO A 40 -5.74 -12.82 8.71
C PRO A 40 -4.39 -13.40 8.30
N THR A 41 -4.08 -14.60 8.78
CA THR A 41 -2.80 -15.26 8.46
C THR A 41 -2.56 -15.37 6.96
N ALA A 42 -3.63 -15.57 6.18
CA ALA A 42 -3.58 -15.62 4.72
C ALA A 42 -3.00 -14.36 4.06
N VAL A 43 -3.05 -13.19 4.71
CA VAL A 43 -2.53 -11.93 4.14
C VAL A 43 -1.07 -11.67 4.49
N LEU A 44 -0.44 -12.52 5.31
CA LEU A 44 0.97 -12.35 5.66
C LEU A 44 1.88 -12.60 4.45
N PRO A 45 3.03 -11.90 4.36
CA PRO A 45 4.00 -12.13 3.30
C PRO A 45 4.44 -13.59 3.27
N THR A 46 4.66 -14.16 2.07
CA THR A 46 5.07 -15.57 1.91
C THR A 46 6.33 -15.94 2.68
N VAL A 47 7.25 -14.98 2.84
CA VAL A 47 8.47 -15.11 3.66
C VAL A 47 8.20 -15.39 5.14
N ALA A 48 7.01 -15.08 5.65
CA ALA A 48 6.62 -15.42 7.02
C ALA A 48 6.44 -16.94 7.23
N PHE A 49 6.22 -17.69 6.15
CA PHE A 49 6.01 -19.14 6.15
C PHE A 49 7.24 -19.93 5.65
N ASP A 50 8.31 -19.24 5.26
CA ASP A 50 9.55 -19.87 4.78
C ASP A 50 10.60 -19.90 5.90
N ALA A 51 10.77 -21.08 6.52
CA ALA A 51 11.72 -21.29 7.61
C ALA A 51 13.19 -21.23 7.19
N GLU A 52 13.51 -21.40 5.91
CA GLU A 52 14.91 -21.55 5.46
C GLU A 52 15.60 -20.20 5.34
N VAL A 53 15.05 -19.30 4.53
CA VAL A 53 15.70 -18.01 4.22
C VAL A 53 14.81 -16.83 4.59
N GLY A 54 13.54 -16.84 4.17
CA GLY A 54 12.62 -15.72 4.32
C GLY A 54 12.43 -15.27 5.77
N TYR A 55 12.00 -16.19 6.63
CA TYR A 55 11.65 -15.88 8.01
C TYR A 55 12.87 -15.40 8.80
N ASN A 56 14.00 -16.11 8.68
CA ASN A 56 15.24 -15.75 9.38
C ASN A 56 15.75 -14.37 8.94
N CYS A 57 15.65 -14.04 7.65
CA CYS A 57 15.99 -12.72 7.13
C CYS A 57 15.10 -11.63 7.76
N PHE A 58 13.78 -11.86 7.79
CA PHE A 58 12.84 -10.92 8.39
C PHE A 58 13.06 -10.76 9.88
N LEU A 59 13.27 -11.84 10.62
CA LEU A 59 13.56 -11.83 12.05
C LEU A 59 14.85 -11.07 12.36
N MET A 60 15.92 -11.31 11.60
CA MET A 60 17.20 -10.62 11.76
C MET A 60 17.08 -9.11 11.54
N HIS A 61 16.42 -8.70 10.46
CA HIS A 61 16.26 -7.27 10.15
C HIS A 61 15.30 -6.56 11.12
N SER A 62 14.14 -7.16 11.39
CA SER A 62 13.15 -6.58 12.29
C SER A 62 13.65 -6.41 13.72
N SER A 63 14.46 -7.34 14.22
CA SER A 63 15.04 -7.25 15.58
C SER A 63 15.91 -6.00 15.77
N ARG A 64 16.51 -5.51 14.68
CA ARG A 64 17.40 -4.34 14.70
C ARG A 64 16.67 -3.02 14.43
N PHE A 65 15.39 -3.04 14.06
CA PHE A 65 14.65 -1.81 13.79
C PHE A 65 14.53 -0.93 15.04
N LYS A 66 14.57 -1.49 16.24
CA LYS A 66 14.57 -0.69 17.49
C LYS A 66 15.91 -0.05 17.81
N GLU A 67 16.99 -0.44 17.12
CA GLU A 67 18.32 0.15 17.26
C GLU A 67 18.46 1.47 16.49
N THR A 68 17.53 1.80 15.59
CA THR A 68 17.59 3.03 14.79
C THR A 68 17.28 4.25 15.65
N ASN A 69 17.77 5.41 15.25
CA ASN A 69 17.50 6.65 15.98
C ASN A 69 16.09 7.18 15.73
N VAL A 70 15.52 6.90 14.54
CA VAL A 70 14.21 7.40 14.09
C VAL A 70 13.57 6.43 13.10
N TYR A 71 12.26 6.54 12.93
CA TYR A 71 11.51 5.99 11.81
C TYR A 71 11.05 7.12 10.89
N ILE A 72 11.44 7.06 9.62
CA ILE A 72 11.00 8.00 8.58
C ILE A 72 10.15 7.20 7.60
N ILE A 73 8.88 7.57 7.47
CA ILE A 73 7.90 6.81 6.71
C ILE A 73 7.30 7.73 5.66
N ASN A 74 7.36 7.31 4.39
CA ASN A 74 6.73 8.03 3.29
C ASN A 74 5.21 7.78 3.29
N THR A 75 4.52 8.43 4.21
CA THR A 75 3.08 8.41 4.43
C THR A 75 2.67 9.71 5.15
N PHE A 76 1.38 9.92 5.39
CA PHE A 76 0.87 11.04 6.19
C PHE A 76 -0.03 10.54 7.32
N SER A 77 -0.04 11.26 8.43
CA SER A 77 -0.70 10.84 9.66
C SER A 77 -2.19 10.55 9.48
N GLU A 78 -2.88 11.30 8.62
CA GLU A 78 -4.30 11.14 8.39
C GLU A 78 -4.66 9.89 7.56
N LEU A 79 -3.69 9.29 6.86
CA LEU A 79 -3.87 8.05 6.10
C LEU A 79 -3.81 6.84 7.03
N GLU A 80 -2.75 6.76 7.84
CA GLU A 80 -2.42 5.61 8.69
C GLU A 80 -2.52 5.97 10.18
N GLN A 81 -3.54 6.75 10.55
CA GLN A 81 -3.64 7.37 11.87
C GLN A 81 -3.52 6.37 13.02
N HIS A 82 -4.14 5.20 12.88
CA HIS A 82 -4.07 4.14 13.87
C HIS A 82 -2.64 3.60 14.01
N ALA A 83 -2.03 3.14 12.91
CA ALA A 83 -0.67 2.61 12.91
C ALA A 83 0.35 3.62 13.43
N VAL A 84 0.29 4.87 12.97
CA VAL A 84 1.20 5.95 13.39
C VAL A 84 1.06 6.23 14.88
N ASN A 85 -0.17 6.31 15.40
CA ASN A 85 -0.41 6.55 16.82
C ASN A 85 0.07 5.38 17.68
N THR A 86 -0.20 4.14 17.26
CA THR A 86 0.29 2.94 17.96
C THR A 86 1.82 2.96 18.03
N LEU A 87 2.50 3.18 16.90
CA LEU A 87 3.96 3.20 16.85
C LEU A 87 4.54 4.30 17.73
N ALA A 88 3.97 5.51 17.71
CA ALA A 88 4.42 6.65 18.50
C ALA A 88 4.11 6.52 20.00
N SER A 89 3.08 5.76 20.37
CA SER A 89 2.68 5.56 21.78
C SER A 89 3.62 4.62 22.55
N ASP A 90 4.27 3.68 21.87
CA ASP A 90 5.23 2.77 22.48
C ASP A 90 6.57 3.49 22.66
N LYS A 91 6.89 3.86 23.90
CA LYS A 91 8.13 4.57 24.25
C LYS A 91 9.42 3.78 23.98
N ARG A 92 9.31 2.48 23.71
CA ARG A 92 10.44 1.64 23.30
C ARG A 92 10.80 1.85 21.83
N ASN A 93 9.90 2.44 21.05
CA ASN A 93 10.14 2.73 19.66
C ASN A 93 10.90 4.06 19.50
N PRO A 94 11.80 4.12 18.51
CA PRO A 94 12.32 5.37 17.97
C PRO A 94 11.20 6.35 17.57
N PRO A 95 11.45 7.67 17.60
CA PRO A 95 10.50 8.66 17.12
C PRO A 95 10.07 8.43 15.68
N VAL A 96 8.76 8.52 15.42
CA VAL A 96 8.14 8.32 14.11
C VAL A 96 7.93 9.66 13.41
N TYR A 97 8.37 9.75 12.15
CA TYR A 97 8.14 10.89 11.26
C TYR A 97 7.43 10.44 9.99
N THR A 98 6.22 10.96 9.77
CA THR A 98 5.47 10.76 8.53
C THR A 98 5.79 11.91 7.60
N VAL A 99 6.51 11.65 6.50
CA VAL A 99 7.08 12.71 5.63
C VAL A 99 6.42 12.77 4.25
N GLY A 100 5.34 12.03 4.06
CA GLY A 100 4.71 11.81 2.76
C GLY A 100 3.43 12.62 2.49
N PRO A 101 2.86 12.46 1.29
CA PRO A 101 3.44 11.69 0.19
C PRO A 101 4.61 12.42 -0.49
N LEU A 102 5.78 11.77 -0.52
CA LEU A 102 6.91 12.19 -1.34
C LEU A 102 6.67 11.64 -2.74
N LEU A 103 6.23 12.52 -3.64
CA LEU A 103 5.94 12.22 -5.04
C LEU A 103 7.02 12.83 -5.93
N ASP A 104 7.58 12.03 -6.85
CA ASP A 104 8.51 12.53 -7.85
C ASP A 104 7.76 13.16 -9.03
N LEU A 105 7.18 14.34 -8.79
CA LEU A 105 6.43 15.07 -9.82
C LEU A 105 7.35 15.68 -10.90
N LYS A 106 8.64 15.88 -10.59
CA LYS A 106 9.60 16.60 -11.44
C LYS A 106 10.40 15.70 -12.39
N ASN A 107 10.71 14.45 -12.03
CA ASN A 107 11.36 13.48 -12.95
C ASN A 107 10.39 12.65 -13.79
N SER A 108 9.12 13.06 -13.89
CA SER A 108 8.17 12.54 -14.90
C SER A 108 8.61 12.79 -16.37
N SER A 109 9.84 13.25 -16.58
CA SER A 109 10.53 13.61 -17.81
C SER A 109 11.37 12.47 -18.43
N LYS A 110 11.44 11.28 -17.82
CA LYS A 110 12.17 10.13 -18.40
C LYS A 110 11.39 9.33 -19.45
N VAL A 111 10.09 9.57 -19.61
CA VAL A 111 9.32 9.12 -20.78
C VAL A 111 9.56 10.16 -21.89
N ALA A 112 9.87 9.71 -23.11
CA ALA A 112 10.05 10.61 -24.25
C ALA A 112 8.82 11.55 -24.32
N SER A 113 9.05 12.86 -24.31
CA SER A 113 8.01 13.88 -24.16
C SER A 113 6.82 13.69 -25.12
N SER A 114 7.06 13.08 -26.29
CA SER A 114 6.07 12.72 -27.30
C SER A 114 5.08 11.64 -26.88
N GLU A 115 5.51 10.59 -26.17
CA GLU A 115 4.62 9.50 -25.72
C GLU A 115 3.69 9.98 -24.60
N ARG A 116 4.23 10.77 -23.66
CA ARG A 116 3.41 11.43 -22.65
C ARG A 116 2.35 12.32 -23.28
N GLU A 117 2.73 13.13 -24.27
CA GLU A 117 1.79 14.03 -24.95
C GLU A 117 0.68 13.25 -25.69
N SER A 118 1.01 12.12 -26.33
CA SER A 118 -0.02 11.30 -26.99
C SER A 118 -0.97 10.64 -26.00
N ILE A 119 -0.47 10.15 -24.86
CA ILE A 119 -1.30 9.57 -23.80
C ILE A 119 -2.22 10.64 -23.20
N MET A 120 -1.69 11.83 -22.92
CA MET A 120 -2.51 12.94 -22.38
C MET A 120 -3.59 13.36 -23.37
N LYS A 121 -3.27 13.53 -24.66
CA LYS A 121 -4.29 13.82 -25.69
C LYS A 121 -5.35 12.73 -25.81
N TRP A 122 -4.96 11.47 -25.66
CA TRP A 122 -5.90 10.36 -25.66
C TRP A 122 -6.80 10.38 -24.42
N LEU A 123 -6.24 10.70 -23.24
CA LEU A 123 -6.99 10.84 -21.99
C LEU A 123 -8.00 12.00 -22.04
N ASP A 124 -7.58 13.16 -22.57
CA ASP A 124 -8.43 14.35 -22.71
C ASP A 124 -9.64 14.10 -23.63
N ALA A 125 -9.56 13.10 -24.51
CA ALA A 125 -10.67 12.70 -25.38
C ALA A 125 -11.66 11.73 -24.72
N GLN A 126 -11.45 11.33 -23.47
CA GLN A 126 -12.32 10.40 -22.74
C GLN A 126 -13.34 11.13 -21.86
N HIS A 127 -14.43 10.45 -21.50
CA HIS A 127 -15.39 10.98 -20.54
C HIS A 127 -14.81 10.94 -19.12
N ASP A 128 -15.22 11.88 -18.28
CA ASP A 128 -14.78 11.95 -16.89
C ASP A 128 -15.02 10.62 -16.16
N SER A 129 -13.98 10.13 -15.48
CA SER A 129 -14.02 8.86 -14.72
C SER A 129 -14.40 7.63 -15.56
N SER A 130 -14.06 7.59 -16.85
CA SER A 130 -14.37 6.45 -17.75
C SER A 130 -13.16 5.57 -18.11
N VAL A 131 -12.00 5.80 -17.51
CA VAL A 131 -10.76 5.07 -17.79
C VAL A 131 -10.33 4.32 -16.53
N VAL A 132 -10.02 3.04 -16.68
CA VAL A 132 -9.48 2.18 -15.62
C VAL A 132 -7.96 2.21 -15.68
N TYR A 133 -7.32 2.36 -14.54
CA TYR A 133 -5.87 2.35 -14.46
C TYR A 133 -5.37 1.06 -13.83
N LEU A 134 -4.47 0.35 -14.52
CA LEU A 134 -4.01 -0.98 -14.14
C LEU A 134 -2.51 -0.97 -13.86
N CYS A 135 -2.11 -1.26 -12.62
CA CYS A 135 -0.71 -1.23 -12.22
C CYS A 135 -0.33 -2.44 -11.38
N PHE A 136 0.80 -3.07 -11.72
CA PHE A 136 1.35 -4.22 -11.00
C PHE A 136 2.71 -3.93 -10.37
N GLY A 137 3.14 -2.66 -10.40
CA GLY A 137 4.48 -2.24 -9.95
C GLY A 137 5.60 -2.69 -10.90
N SER A 138 6.83 -2.32 -10.59
CA SER A 138 8.00 -2.55 -11.46
C SER A 138 8.50 -4.01 -11.48
N TRP A 139 8.12 -4.80 -10.47
CA TRP A 139 8.53 -6.20 -10.31
C TRP A 139 7.33 -7.17 -10.30
N GLY A 140 6.11 -6.68 -10.52
CA GLY A 140 4.93 -7.53 -10.64
C GLY A 140 4.67 -7.91 -12.09
N GLY A 141 4.40 -9.20 -12.31
CA GLY A 141 4.02 -9.75 -13.60
C GLY A 141 3.14 -10.97 -13.40
N PHE A 142 2.35 -11.30 -14.41
CA PHE A 142 1.47 -12.47 -14.41
C PHE A 142 1.88 -13.46 -15.49
N GLU A 143 1.64 -14.74 -15.23
CA GLU A 143 1.74 -15.77 -16.26
C GLU A 143 0.66 -15.60 -17.33
N LEU A 144 0.94 -16.09 -18.54
CA LEU A 144 0.05 -15.95 -19.71
C LEU A 144 -1.42 -16.33 -19.45
N PRO A 145 -1.75 -17.40 -18.71
CA PRO A 145 -3.14 -17.74 -18.42
C PRO A 145 -3.88 -16.63 -17.68
N GLN A 146 -3.23 -16.00 -16.70
CA GLN A 146 -3.82 -14.91 -15.93
C GLN A 146 -3.91 -13.62 -16.74
N VAL A 147 -2.93 -13.35 -17.62
CA VAL A 147 -2.99 -12.22 -18.56
C VAL A 147 -4.18 -12.35 -19.51
N ASN A 148 -4.49 -13.56 -19.97
CA ASN A 148 -5.65 -13.81 -20.84
C ASN A 148 -6.98 -13.51 -20.14
N GLU A 149 -7.12 -13.91 -18.87
CA GLU A 149 -8.31 -13.59 -18.08
C GLU A 149 -8.44 -12.07 -17.83
N ILE A 150 -7.33 -11.38 -17.56
CA ILE A 150 -7.31 -9.91 -17.41
C ILE A 150 -7.73 -9.23 -18.72
N ALA A 151 -7.17 -9.65 -19.85
CA ALA A 151 -7.52 -9.11 -21.16
C ALA A 151 -9.01 -9.35 -21.48
N THR A 152 -9.52 -10.55 -21.21
CA THR A 152 -10.92 -10.91 -21.41
C THR A 152 -11.85 -10.07 -20.54
N ALA A 153 -11.50 -9.87 -19.26
CA ALA A 153 -12.28 -9.05 -18.35
C ALA A 153 -12.33 -7.58 -18.77
N LEU A 154 -11.20 -7.02 -19.21
CA LEU A 154 -11.12 -5.64 -19.68
C LEU A 154 -11.96 -5.47 -20.95
N GLU A 155 -11.86 -6.41 -21.91
CA GLU A 155 -12.68 -6.42 -23.12
C GLU A 155 -14.19 -6.47 -22.79
N ARG A 156 -14.61 -7.37 -21.89
CA ARG A 156 -16.01 -7.48 -21.46
C ARG A 156 -16.52 -6.27 -20.67
N SER A 157 -15.65 -5.66 -19.88
CA SER A 157 -16.01 -4.48 -19.08
C SER A 157 -16.34 -3.26 -19.95
N GLY A 158 -15.83 -3.23 -21.19
CA GLY A 158 -15.95 -2.11 -22.11
C GLY A 158 -15.19 -0.85 -21.67
N GLN A 159 -14.36 -0.94 -20.63
CA GLN A 159 -13.60 0.18 -20.10
C GLN A 159 -12.24 0.30 -20.80
N ARG A 160 -11.85 1.54 -21.10
CA ARG A 160 -10.50 1.81 -21.65
C ARG A 160 -9.50 1.79 -20.50
N PHE A 161 -8.26 1.34 -20.74
CA PHE A 161 -7.27 1.21 -19.68
C PHE A 161 -5.87 1.75 -19.99
N LEU A 162 -5.12 2.11 -18.94
CA LEU A 162 -3.73 2.58 -18.98
C LEU A 162 -2.92 1.99 -17.82
N CYS A 163 -1.60 1.82 -17.98
CA CYS A 163 -0.74 1.20 -16.98
C CYS A 163 0.41 2.09 -16.50
N TRP A 164 0.42 2.52 -15.23
CA TRP A 164 1.55 3.25 -14.57
C TRP A 164 1.40 3.31 -13.01
N ASN A 165 2.20 4.02 -12.20
CA ASN A 165 2.50 3.73 -10.76
C ASN A 165 1.57 4.21 -9.57
N SER A 166 1.76 3.52 -8.42
CA SER A 166 1.61 3.80 -6.96
C SER A 166 0.29 4.26 -6.28
N THR A 167 -0.02 3.67 -5.12
CA THR A 167 -1.15 4.00 -4.21
C THR A 167 -1.19 5.46 -3.78
N LEU A 168 -0.05 6.04 -3.40
CA LEU A 168 0.01 7.46 -2.97
C LEU A 168 -0.27 8.43 -4.12
N GLU A 169 0.12 8.08 -5.35
CA GLU A 169 -0.19 8.85 -6.56
C GLU A 169 -1.70 8.79 -6.87
N SER A 170 -2.32 7.62 -6.71
CA SER A 170 -3.76 7.47 -6.85
C SER A 170 -4.52 8.32 -5.83
N LEU A 171 -4.10 8.30 -4.56
CA LEU A 171 -4.71 9.12 -3.50
C LEU A 171 -4.50 10.62 -3.73
N TRP A 172 -3.33 11.03 -4.21
CA TRP A 172 -3.04 12.42 -4.59
C TRP A 172 -3.97 12.95 -5.68
N ASN A 173 -4.34 12.08 -6.64
CA ASN A 173 -5.26 12.42 -7.72
C ASN A 173 -6.74 12.21 -7.34
N GLY A 174 -7.01 11.45 -6.27
CA GLY A 174 -8.36 11.09 -5.85
C GLY A 174 -8.99 9.99 -6.69
N VAL A 175 -8.18 9.05 -7.17
CA VAL A 175 -8.61 7.91 -7.98
C VAL A 175 -8.80 6.69 -7.07
N PRO A 176 -9.96 6.02 -7.10
CA PRO A 176 -10.18 4.81 -6.32
C PRO A 176 -9.39 3.64 -6.90
N ILE A 177 -8.98 2.71 -6.04
CA ILE A 177 -8.06 1.62 -6.38
C ILE A 177 -8.81 0.28 -6.29
N ALA A 178 -8.60 -0.60 -7.27
CA ALA A 178 -8.88 -2.02 -7.10
C ALA A 178 -7.57 -2.73 -6.76
N THR A 179 -7.51 -3.39 -5.60
CA THR A 179 -6.27 -4.02 -5.13
C THR A 179 -6.17 -5.45 -5.65
N TRP A 180 -5.06 -5.78 -6.30
CA TRP A 180 -4.70 -7.15 -6.68
C TRP A 180 -3.29 -7.45 -6.17
N PRO A 181 -3.16 -7.86 -4.90
CA PRO A 181 -1.85 -8.09 -4.30
C PRO A 181 -1.17 -9.34 -4.88
N ILE A 182 0.06 -9.18 -5.34
CA ILE A 182 0.85 -10.24 -6.00
C ILE A 182 1.84 -10.87 -5.02
N TYR A 183 2.62 -10.07 -4.28
CA TYR A 183 3.67 -10.58 -3.39
C TYR A 183 4.05 -9.61 -2.26
N ALA A 184 4.83 -10.13 -1.30
CA ALA A 184 5.42 -9.40 -0.17
C ALA A 184 4.41 -8.62 0.69
N GLU A 185 4.61 -7.32 0.87
CA GLU A 185 3.76 -6.46 1.72
C GLU A 185 2.44 -6.07 1.06
N GLN A 186 2.25 -6.37 -0.23
CA GLN A 186 1.08 -5.90 -1.00
C GLN A 186 -0.22 -6.41 -0.41
N GLN A 187 -0.24 -7.65 0.08
CA GLN A 187 -1.39 -8.29 0.72
C GLN A 187 -1.80 -7.53 1.98
N LEU A 188 -0.84 -7.14 2.82
CA LEU A 188 -1.09 -6.34 4.02
C LEU A 188 -1.55 -4.92 3.69
N ASN A 189 -0.94 -4.28 2.70
CA ASN A 189 -1.39 -2.95 2.25
C ASN A 189 -2.80 -2.99 1.64
N ALA A 190 -3.14 -4.06 0.90
CA ALA A 190 -4.48 -4.24 0.36
C ALA A 190 -5.51 -4.45 1.47
N PHE A 191 -5.18 -5.27 2.48
CA PHE A 191 -6.01 -5.45 3.66
C PHE A 191 -6.30 -4.12 4.36
N GLU A 192 -5.27 -3.32 4.62
CA GLU A 192 -5.42 -1.98 5.22
C GLU A 192 -6.33 -1.07 4.39
N LEU A 193 -6.06 -0.95 3.08
CA LEU A 193 -6.81 -0.07 2.17
C LEU A 193 -8.28 -0.45 2.03
N VAL A 194 -8.58 -1.75 2.00
CA VAL A 194 -9.95 -2.26 1.80
C VAL A 194 -10.70 -2.33 3.12
N LYS A 195 -10.13 -2.99 4.13
CA LYS A 195 -10.85 -3.35 5.36
C LYS A 195 -10.83 -2.24 6.40
N GLU A 196 -9.74 -1.49 6.50
CA GLU A 196 -9.60 -0.46 7.53
C GLU A 196 -9.99 0.92 7.01
N LEU A 197 -9.50 1.26 5.81
CA LEU A 197 -9.65 2.61 5.27
C LEU A 197 -10.82 2.76 4.30
N GLY A 198 -11.31 1.68 3.71
CA GLY A 198 -12.39 1.71 2.71
C GLY A 198 -12.06 2.53 1.46
N LEU A 199 -10.77 2.68 1.14
CA LEU A 199 -10.25 3.47 0.02
C LEU A 199 -10.14 2.65 -1.28
N ALA A 200 -10.21 1.32 -1.16
CA ALA A 200 -10.04 0.40 -2.25
C ALA A 200 -11.11 -0.69 -2.27
N ILE A 201 -11.27 -1.31 -3.44
CA ILE A 201 -12.09 -2.51 -3.64
C ILE A 201 -11.15 -3.70 -3.77
N ASP A 202 -11.43 -4.75 -3.03
CA ASP A 202 -10.70 -6.00 -3.17
C ASP A 202 -11.13 -6.71 -4.46
N LEU A 203 -10.14 -7.00 -5.31
CA LEU A 203 -10.35 -7.74 -6.54
C LEU A 203 -10.34 -9.26 -6.29
N LYS A 204 -9.71 -9.71 -5.18
CA LYS A 204 -9.60 -11.13 -4.82
C LYS A 204 -9.77 -11.34 -3.32
N SER A 205 -10.95 -11.82 -2.91
CA SER A 205 -11.26 -12.11 -1.51
C SER A 205 -10.46 -13.26 -0.89
N ASP A 206 -9.94 -14.22 -1.68
CA ASP A 206 -9.15 -15.34 -1.14
C ASP A 206 -7.66 -15.00 -1.13
N HIS A 207 -7.19 -14.57 0.04
CA HIS A 207 -5.80 -14.17 0.28
C HIS A 207 -4.85 -15.37 0.40
N ARG A 208 -5.36 -16.62 0.39
CA ARG A 208 -4.54 -17.83 0.53
C ARG A 208 -3.72 -18.05 -0.75
N HIS A 209 -2.52 -17.47 -0.76
CA HIS A 209 -1.58 -17.48 -1.88
C HIS A 209 -0.75 -18.76 -2.03
N ILE A 210 -1.10 -19.83 -1.33
CA ILE A 210 -0.49 -21.13 -1.60
C ILE A 210 -1.30 -21.80 -2.71
N GLY A 211 -1.02 -21.41 -3.97
CA GLY A 211 -1.48 -22.19 -5.12
C GLY A 211 -1.86 -21.48 -6.40
N GLY A 212 -1.45 -20.22 -6.64
CA GLY A 212 -1.51 -19.62 -7.98
C GLY A 212 -2.88 -19.70 -8.67
N ALA A 213 -3.98 -19.69 -7.90
CA ALA A 213 -5.32 -19.83 -8.45
C ALA A 213 -5.61 -18.65 -9.37
N ILE A 214 -5.88 -18.96 -10.63
CA ILE A 214 -6.24 -17.98 -11.67
C ILE A 214 -7.54 -17.32 -11.27
N VAL A 215 -7.54 -15.98 -11.20
CA VAL A 215 -8.74 -15.18 -11.01
C VAL A 215 -9.47 -15.10 -12.34
N GLY A 216 -10.72 -15.54 -12.38
CA GLY A 216 -11.51 -15.60 -13.60
C GLY A 216 -11.98 -14.22 -14.05
N ALA A 217 -12.14 -14.04 -15.37
CA ALA A 217 -12.53 -12.77 -15.96
C ALA A 217 -13.82 -12.17 -15.38
N ASP A 218 -14.77 -13.03 -14.97
CA ASP A 218 -16.04 -12.59 -14.38
C ASP A 218 -15.86 -11.87 -13.03
N GLU A 219 -14.86 -12.25 -12.23
CA GLU A 219 -14.58 -11.61 -10.94
C GLU A 219 -13.91 -10.25 -11.16
N ILE A 220 -12.94 -10.20 -12.07
CA ILE A 220 -12.24 -8.97 -12.47
C ILE A 220 -13.24 -7.97 -13.06
N GLU A 221 -14.13 -8.43 -13.95
CA GLU A 221 -15.15 -7.59 -14.57
C GLU A 221 -16.09 -6.99 -13.52
N LYS A 222 -16.56 -7.79 -12.56
CA LYS A 222 -17.41 -7.30 -11.45
C LYS A 222 -16.69 -6.25 -10.61
N ALA A 223 -15.43 -6.47 -10.28
CA ALA A 223 -14.63 -5.51 -9.52
C ALA A 223 -14.45 -4.20 -10.28
N VAL A 224 -14.12 -4.26 -11.57
CA VAL A 224 -14.00 -3.09 -12.44
C VAL A 224 -15.32 -2.33 -12.55
N ARG A 225 -16.44 -3.03 -12.79
CA ARG A 225 -17.77 -2.39 -12.86
C ARG A 225 -18.14 -1.71 -11.54
N SER A 226 -17.87 -2.35 -10.40
CA SER A 226 -18.09 -1.78 -9.07
C SER A 226 -17.23 -0.53 -8.84
N LEU A 227 -15.96 -0.55 -9.25
CA LEU A 227 -15.05 0.60 -9.15
C LEU A 227 -15.53 1.79 -10.01
N MET A 228 -16.09 1.49 -11.18
CA MET A 228 -16.59 2.49 -12.12
C MET A 228 -17.97 3.06 -11.76
N ASP A 229 -18.68 2.43 -10.82
CA ASP A 229 -19.93 2.96 -10.28
C ASP A 229 -19.70 4.30 -9.56
N LYS A 230 -20.46 5.32 -9.94
CA LYS A 230 -20.38 6.68 -9.37
C LYS A 230 -20.88 6.71 -7.92
N ASP A 231 -21.79 5.80 -7.56
CA ASP A 231 -22.36 5.71 -6.22
C ASP A 231 -21.48 4.91 -5.26
N ASN A 232 -20.37 4.34 -5.76
CA ASN A 232 -19.44 3.58 -4.93
C ASN A 232 -18.91 4.43 -3.75
N PRO A 233 -19.07 3.97 -2.49
CA PRO A 233 -18.62 4.73 -1.33
C PRO A 233 -17.12 5.03 -1.34
N ALA A 234 -16.29 4.14 -1.91
CA ALA A 234 -14.85 4.32 -2.00
C ALA A 234 -14.47 5.63 -2.72
N ARG A 235 -15.23 6.04 -3.76
CA ARG A 235 -14.99 7.31 -4.47
C ARG A 235 -15.13 8.52 -3.55
N LYS A 236 -16.16 8.52 -2.69
CA LYS A 236 -16.38 9.62 -1.73
C LYS A 236 -15.30 9.67 -0.66
N ILE A 237 -14.83 8.51 -0.20
CA ILE A 237 -13.78 8.41 0.82
C ILE A 237 -12.44 8.86 0.21
N VAL A 238 -12.11 8.41 -1.00
CA VAL A 238 -10.88 8.79 -1.71
C VAL A 238 -10.83 10.29 -2.01
N LEU A 239 -11.95 10.92 -2.40
CA LEU A 239 -12.00 12.38 -2.59
C LEU A 239 -11.71 13.14 -1.28
N LYS A 240 -12.26 12.69 -0.15
CA LYS A 240 -11.93 13.27 1.16
C LYS A 240 -10.45 13.04 1.50
N MET A 241 -9.92 11.87 1.18
CA MET A 241 -8.52 11.53 1.43
C MET A 241 -7.56 12.34 0.56
N LYS A 242 -7.93 12.66 -0.68
CA LYS A 242 -7.19 13.58 -1.55
C LYS A 242 -6.98 14.94 -0.91
N GLU A 243 -8.04 15.53 -0.35
CA GLU A 243 -7.94 16.84 0.30
C GLU A 243 -7.04 16.79 1.54
N LYS A 244 -7.15 15.73 2.35
CA LYS A 244 -6.24 15.49 3.49
C LYS A 244 -4.79 15.31 3.05
N CYS A 245 -4.58 14.53 2.00
CA CYS A 245 -3.28 14.25 1.39
C CYS A 245 -2.59 15.54 0.91
N ARG A 246 -3.34 16.44 0.25
CA ARG A 246 -2.83 17.76 -0.17
C ARG A 246 -2.55 18.68 1.02
N HIS A 247 -3.40 18.66 2.03
CA HIS A 247 -3.22 19.46 3.23
C HIS A 247 -2.00 19.01 4.06
N ALA A 248 -1.75 17.70 4.16
CA ALA A 248 -0.65 17.13 4.95
C ALA A 248 0.74 17.66 4.54
N VAL A 249 0.94 17.92 3.25
CA VAL A 249 2.22 18.44 2.71
C VAL A 249 2.24 19.97 2.56
N ALA A 250 1.09 20.63 2.67
CA ALA A 250 1.01 22.09 2.64
C ALA A 250 1.59 22.69 3.93
N GLU A 251 1.89 23.99 3.90
CA GLU A 251 2.36 24.71 5.09
C GLU A 251 1.34 24.57 6.23
N GLY A 252 1.81 24.12 7.40
CA GLY A 252 0.97 23.80 8.56
C GLY A 252 0.36 22.39 8.57
N GLY A 253 0.61 21.58 7.54
CA GLY A 253 0.19 20.18 7.47
C GLY A 253 0.98 19.23 8.37
N SER A 254 0.44 18.03 8.59
CA SER A 254 1.04 17.00 9.45
C SER A 254 2.44 16.59 9.00
N SER A 255 2.60 16.26 7.71
CA SER A 255 3.89 15.88 7.13
C SER A 255 4.85 17.05 7.00
N TYR A 256 4.35 18.26 6.73
CA TYR A 256 5.15 19.49 6.74
C TYR A 256 5.79 19.72 8.12
N TYR A 257 5.00 19.63 9.19
CA TYR A 257 5.49 19.78 10.56
C TYR A 257 6.43 18.64 10.96
N SER A 258 6.08 17.40 10.60
CA SER A 258 6.90 16.22 10.91
C SER A 258 8.28 16.31 10.24
N MET A 259 8.32 16.72 8.96
CA MET A 259 9.57 16.96 8.24
C MET A 259 10.37 18.10 8.88
N GLY A 260 9.73 19.21 9.25
CA GLY A 260 10.38 20.32 9.95
C GLY A 260 11.04 19.87 11.26
N CYS A 261 10.30 19.16 12.12
CA CYS A 261 10.81 18.59 13.36
C CYS A 261 12.00 17.63 13.13
N PHE A 262 11.94 16.83 12.06
CA PHE A 262 13.02 15.94 11.71
C PHE A 262 14.28 16.72 11.30
N ILE A 263 14.14 17.70 10.41
CA ILE A 263 15.25 18.56 9.97
C ILE A 263 15.90 19.27 11.16
N ASP A 264 15.10 19.87 12.05
CA ASP A 264 15.61 20.56 13.23
C ASP A 264 16.47 19.63 14.10
N LYS A 265 16.02 18.40 14.34
CA LYS A 265 16.79 17.42 15.14
C LYS A 265 18.08 16.97 14.47
N VAL A 266 18.10 16.86 13.14
CA VAL A 266 19.32 16.57 12.37
C VAL A 266 20.30 17.74 12.48
N MET A 267 19.80 18.96 12.30
CA MET A 267 20.60 20.19 12.35
C MET A 267 21.17 20.47 13.75
N GLU A 268 20.46 20.07 14.81
CA GLU A 268 20.93 20.18 16.19
C GLU A 268 21.94 19.09 16.60
N HIS A 269 22.35 18.19 15.69
CA HIS A 269 23.22 17.03 15.96
C HIS A 269 22.71 16.11 17.09
N LYS A 270 21.41 16.15 17.39
CA LYS A 270 20.77 15.28 18.40
C LYS A 270 20.49 13.87 17.86
N LEU A 271 20.70 13.67 16.56
CA LEU A 271 20.68 12.37 15.89
C LEU A 271 22.10 12.09 15.39
N THR A 272 22.85 11.27 16.13
CA THR A 272 24.12 10.71 15.62
C THR A 272 23.80 9.64 14.59
N MET A 273 24.23 9.86 13.33
CA MET A 273 24.19 8.87 12.25
C MET A 273 25.12 7.68 12.51
#